data_AF-A0A2T6DME5-F1
#
_entry.id   AF-A0A2T6DME5-F1
#
_cell.length_a   1.000
_cell.length_b   1.000
_cell.length_c   1.000
_cell.angle_alpha   90.00
_cell.angle_beta   90.00
_cell.angle_gamma   90.00
#
_symmetry.space_group_name_H-M   'P 1'
#
loop_
_entity.id
_entity.type
_entity.pdbx_description
1 polymer ?
#
loop_
_entity_poly.entity_id
_entity_poly.type
_entity_poly.pdbx_seq_one_letter_code
_entity_poly.pdbx_strand_id
1 'polypeptide(L)' 'MTDRELAAEIGVCVRTLVRWRNDGRLPYVRMGGKLVRYKRSDVEVWLEQQKIQGVVR' A
#
# COMPACT_ATOMS: atom_id res chain seq x y z
N MET A 1 -5.45 -9.10 -0.88
CA MET A 1 -4.05 -9.23 -0.45
C MET A 1 -3.90 -8.84 1.03
N THR A 2 -3.06 -9.54 1.79
CA THR A 2 -2.68 -9.23 3.18
C THR A 2 -1.50 -8.25 3.24
N ASP A 3 -1.20 -7.73 4.43
CA ASP A 3 -0.01 -6.90 4.67
C ASP A 3 1.31 -7.59 4.27
N ARG A 4 1.43 -8.90 4.53
CA ARG A 4 2.67 -9.66 4.20
C ARG A 4 2.86 -9.83 2.71
N GLU A 5 1.78 -10.12 1.99
CA GLU A 5 1.81 -10.27 0.53
C GLU A 5 2.12 -8.93 -0.15
N LEU A 6 1.47 -7.84 0.28
CA LEU A 6 1.72 -6.50 -0.26
C LEU A 6 3.16 -6.04 0.02
N ALA A 7 3.66 -6.33 1.22
CA ALA A 7 5.03 -6.02 1.62
C ALA A 7 6.05 -6.73 0.73
N ALA A 8 5.82 -8.02 0.44
CA ALA A 8 6.66 -8.81 -0.44
C ALA A 8 6.59 -8.34 -1.90
N GLU A 9 5.40 -7.95 -2.38
CA GLU A 9 5.18 -7.50 -3.76
C GLU A 9 5.86 -6.14 -4.05
N ILE A 10 5.76 -5.18 -3.11
CA ILE A 10 6.37 -3.84 -3.27
C ILE A 10 7.84 -3.81 -2.80
N GLY A 11 8.26 -4.77 -1.98
CA GLY A 11 9.60 -4.80 -1.39
C GLY A 11 9.77 -3.86 -0.19
N VAL A 12 8.71 -3.65 0.59
CA VAL A 12 8.72 -2.80 1.79
C VAL A 12 8.38 -3.59 3.05
N CYS A 13 8.77 -3.08 4.21
CA CYS A 13 8.44 -3.70 5.49
C CYS A 13 6.94 -3.56 5.80
N VAL A 14 6.33 -4.57 6.43
CA VAL A 14 4.94 -4.50 6.92
C VAL A 14 4.69 -3.27 7.83
N ARG A 15 5.67 -2.91 8.66
CA ARG A 15 5.63 -1.70 9.50
C ARG A 15 5.39 -0.43 8.66
N THR A 16 6.01 -0.34 7.49
CA THR A 16 5.86 0.79 6.57
C THR A 16 4.45 0.85 6.03
N LEU A 17 3.85 -0.30 5.66
CA LEU A 17 2.45 -0.36 5.22
C LEU A 17 1.48 0.08 6.31
N VAL A 18 1.69 -0.36 7.56
CA VAL A 18 0.88 0.09 8.70
C VAL A 18 1.00 1.60 8.90
N ARG A 19 2.21 2.15 8.76
CA ARG A 19 2.41 3.60 8.84
C ARG A 19 1.67 4.33 7.73
N TRP A 20 1.79 3.90 6.47
CA TRP A 20 1.06 4.52 5.36
C TRP A 20 -0.45 4.42 5.48
N ARG A 21 -0.96 3.32 6.08
CA ARG A 21 -2.37 3.17 6.42
C ARG A 21 -2.80 4.18 7.49
N ASN A 22 -2.01 4.35 8.55
CA ASN A 22 -2.28 5.31 9.63
C ASN A 22 -2.20 6.76 9.14
N ASP A 23 -1.25 7.04 8.23
CA ASP A 23 -1.11 8.34 7.57
C ASP A 23 -2.23 8.59 6.53
N GLY A 24 -3.11 7.61 6.27
CA GLY A 24 -4.19 7.71 5.28
C GLY A 24 -3.72 7.75 3.83
N ARG A 25 -2.45 7.41 3.57
CA ARG A 25 -1.85 7.46 2.24
C ARG A 25 -2.18 6.23 1.41
N LEU A 26 -2.25 5.06 2.03
CA LEU A 26 -2.43 3.78 1.33
C LEU A 26 -3.92 3.38 1.28
N PRO A 27 -4.50 3.10 0.10
CA PRO A 27 -5.88 2.62 0.00
C PRO A 27 -6.01 1.21 0.58
N TYR A 28 -7.06 0.97 1.36
CA TYR A 28 -7.31 -0.33 1.98
C TYR A 28 -8.80 -0.57 2.18
N VAL A 29 -9.16 -1.85 2.23
CA VAL A 29 -10.52 -2.32 2.46
C VAL A 29 -10.59 -3.00 3.82
N ARG A 30 -11.51 -2.57 4.68
CA ARG A 30 -11.81 -3.26 5.94
C ARG A 30 -12.88 -4.33 5.69
N MET A 31 -12.57 -5.59 5.98
CA MET A 31 -13.53 -6.70 5.95
C MET A 31 -13.83 -7.18 7.38
N GLY A 32 -14.85 -6.60 8.01
CA GLY A 32 -15.17 -6.88 9.42
C GLY A 32 -14.12 -6.28 10.36
N GLY A 33 -14.51 -5.98 11.60
CA GLY A 33 -13.88 -4.97 12.49
C GLY A 33 -12.35 -5.00 12.73
N LYS A 34 -11.62 -6.03 12.28
CA LYS A 34 -10.14 -6.09 12.36
C LYS A 34 -9.43 -6.53 11.08
N LEU A 35 -10.12 -7.04 10.05
CA LEU A 35 -9.43 -7.54 8.86
C LEU A 35 -9.21 -6.42 7.88
N VAL A 36 -7.95 -6.17 7.52
CA VAL A 36 -7.60 -5.23 6.46
C VAL A 36 -7.08 -6.01 5.25
N ARG A 37 -7.62 -5.68 4.09
CA ARG A 37 -7.25 -6.26 2.81
C ARG A 37 -6.92 -5.15 1.83
N TYR A 38 -5.96 -5.43 0.96
CA TYR A 38 -5.60 -4.58 -0.16
C TYR A 38 -6.13 -5.18 -1.45
N LYS A 39 -6.69 -4.33 -2.29
CA LYS A 39 -7.07 -4.66 -3.66
C LYS A 39 -5.89 -4.31 -4.55
N ARG A 40 -5.48 -5.26 -5.40
CA ARG A 40 -4.30 -5.08 -6.27
C ARG A 40 -4.46 -3.85 -7.17
N SER A 41 -5.63 -3.69 -7.79
CA SER A 41 -5.92 -2.54 -8.67
C SER A 41 -5.77 -1.19 -7.97
N ASP A 42 -6.22 -1.06 -6.72
CA ASP A 42 -6.12 0.21 -5.98
C ASP A 42 -4.67 0.52 -5.58
N VAL A 43 -3.92 -0.52 -5.19
CA VAL A 43 -2.49 -0.41 -4.87
C VAL A 43 -1.68 -0.01 -6.10
N GLU A 44 -1.97 -0.59 -7.26
CA GLU A 44 -1.29 -0.27 -8.51
C GLU A 44 -1.53 1.20 -8.90
N VAL A 45 -2.78 1.65 -8.89
CA VAL A 45 -3.12 3.07 -9.14
C VAL A 45 -2.43 3.98 -8.13
N TRP A 46 -2.40 3.60 -6.86
CA TRP A 46 -1.70 4.35 -5.83
C TRP A 46 -0.18 4.41 -6.08
N LEU A 47 0.44 3.30 -6.48
CA LEU A 47 1.86 3.27 -6.83
C LEU A 47 2.14 4.18 -8.02
N GLU A 48 1.30 4.17 -9.06
CA GLU A 48 1.42 5.09 -10.20
C GLU A 48 1.33 6.55 -9.75
N GLN A 49 0.44 6.88 -8.80
CA GLN A 49 0.33 8.24 -8.25
C GLN A 49 1.54 8.64 -7.39
N GLN A 50 2.21 7.68 -6.74
CA GLN A 50 3.40 7.93 -5.93
C GLN A 50 4.70 7.82 -6.73
N LYS A 51 4.66 7.38 -8.01
CA LYS A 51 5.82 7.46 -8.90
C LYS A 51 6.21 8.92 -9.02
N ILE A 52 7.26 9.28 -8.29
CA ILE A 52 8.05 10.46 -8.61
C ILE A 52 8.65 10.11 -9.97
N GLN A 53 8.06 10.62 -11.06
CA GLN A 53 8.74 10.63 -12.35
C GLN A 53 10.07 11.30 -12.07
N GLY A 54 11.14 10.51 -12.12
CA GLY A 54 12.46 10.96 -11.75
C GLY A 54 12.73 12.27 -12.47
N VAL A 55 12.83 13.36 -11.71
CA VAL A 55 13.57 14.52 -12.15
C VAL A 55 15.00 13.99 -12.25
N VAL A 56 15.36 13.60 -13.46
CA VAL A 56 16.75 13.53 -13.91
C VAL A 56 17.38 14.86 -13.49
N ARG A 57 18.26 14.82 -12.51
CA ARG A 57 19.29 15.83 -12.31
C ARG A 57 20.61 15.20 -12.68
#